data_AF-A0A3M7QYE5-F1
#
_entry.id   AF-A0A3M7QYE5-F1
#
_cell.length_a   1.000
_cell.length_b   1.000
_cell.length_c   1.000
_cell.angle_alpha   90.00
_cell.angle_beta   90.00
_cell.angle_gamma   90.00
#
_symmetry.space_group_name_H-M   'P 1'
#
loop_
_entity.id
_entity.type
_entity.pdbx_description
1 polymer ?
#
loop_
_entity_poly.entity_id
_entity_poly.type
_entity_poly.pdbx_seq_one_letter_code
_entity_poly.pdbx_strand_id
1 'polypeptide(L)'
;MTNSKGYRRGTRYLFARPFRRHGVIPLSTYMKVYKRGDIVDIKGNGAIQKGLPHKFYHGKTGRIFNVTPHAVGVIVNKQVRNRIMQKRINVRIEHVKHSNSRLDFLNRVKKIELLKKDAKEKNIRLDQSQLKRKPQGPRPAHFISTKNNEPQTVNPIPYEFIA
;
A
#
# COMPACT_ATOMS: atom_id res chain seq x y z
N MET A 1 24.94 -29.09 3.51
CA MET A 1 23.75 -29.39 4.33
C MET A 1 22.53 -28.71 3.72
N THR A 2 21.53 -29.46 3.23
CA THR A 2 20.33 -28.89 2.63
C THR A 2 19.31 -28.50 3.69
N ASN A 3 18.66 -27.36 3.48
CA ASN A 3 17.61 -26.92 4.39
C ASN A 3 16.30 -27.72 4.23
N SER A 4 15.49 -27.79 5.30
CA SER A 4 14.15 -28.38 5.24
C SER A 4 13.21 -27.63 4.27
N LYS A 5 12.23 -28.35 3.70
CA LYS A 5 11.29 -27.83 2.69
C LYS A 5 9.88 -27.58 3.24
N GLY A 6 9.74 -27.41 4.56
CA GLY A 6 8.45 -27.20 5.22
C GLY A 6 7.72 -25.93 4.77
N TYR A 7 6.38 -25.99 4.72
CA TYR A 7 5.51 -24.92 4.21
C TYR A 7 5.69 -23.58 4.96
N ARG A 8 5.93 -23.65 6.28
CA ARG A 8 6.14 -22.49 7.17
C ARG A 8 7.60 -22.30 7.59
N ARG A 9 8.56 -22.88 6.87
CA ARG A 9 9.97 -22.67 7.19
C ARG A 9 10.34 -21.18 7.09
N GLY A 10 11.02 -20.66 8.11
CA GLY A 10 11.52 -19.28 8.12
C GLY A 10 10.43 -18.22 8.31
N THR A 11 9.28 -18.57 8.90
CA THR A 11 8.17 -17.62 9.12
C THR A 11 8.02 -17.18 10.58
N ARG A 12 9.08 -17.31 11.41
CA ARG A 12 9.06 -17.01 12.85
C ARG A 12 8.52 -15.60 13.11
N TYR A 13 9.11 -14.59 12.47
CA TYR A 13 8.69 -13.19 12.61
C TYR A 13 7.61 -12.80 11.58
N LEU A 14 7.61 -13.42 10.40
CA LEU A 14 6.71 -13.06 9.29
C LEU A 14 5.22 -13.27 9.63
N PHE A 15 4.88 -14.34 10.35
CA PHE A 15 3.52 -14.59 10.83
C PHE A 15 3.34 -14.29 12.33
N ALA A 16 4.34 -13.68 12.98
CA ALA A 16 4.20 -13.26 14.37
C ALA A 16 3.15 -12.17 14.50
N ARG A 17 2.46 -12.14 15.64
CA ARG A 17 1.60 -11.01 16.01
C ARG A 17 2.48 -9.84 16.46
N PRO A 18 2.07 -8.59 16.15
CA PRO A 18 2.80 -7.43 16.64
C PRO A 18 2.71 -7.34 18.18
N PHE A 19 3.69 -6.69 18.77
CA PHE A 19 3.76 -6.46 20.22
C PHE A 19 2.47 -5.82 20.75
N ARG A 20 1.97 -6.32 21.88
CA ARG A 20 0.70 -5.88 22.52
C ARG A 20 -0.52 -5.88 21.58
N ARG A 21 -0.51 -6.70 20.53
CA ARG A 21 -1.63 -6.92 19.60
C ARG A 21 -1.98 -8.39 19.50
N HIS A 22 -1.85 -9.13 20.60
CA HIS A 22 -2.27 -10.53 20.72
C HIS A 22 -3.77 -10.63 21.04
N GLY A 23 -4.34 -11.84 20.96
CA GLY A 23 -5.75 -12.09 21.30
C GLY A 23 -6.73 -11.89 20.14
N VAL A 24 -7.93 -11.40 20.49
CA VAL A 24 -9.09 -11.33 19.59
C VAL A 24 -8.85 -10.37 18.42
N ILE A 25 -9.27 -10.77 17.22
CA ILE A 25 -9.19 -9.95 16.01
C ILE A 25 -10.38 -8.97 15.99
N PRO A 26 -10.17 -7.67 15.69
CA PRO A 26 -11.26 -6.71 15.65
C PRO A 26 -12.32 -7.08 14.60
N LEU A 27 -13.59 -6.90 14.95
CA LEU A 27 -14.76 -7.24 14.13
C LEU A 27 -14.76 -6.55 12.76
N SER A 28 -14.15 -5.36 12.67
CA SER A 28 -13.97 -4.63 11.42
C SER A 28 -13.19 -5.40 10.36
N THR A 29 -12.43 -6.44 10.73
CA THR A 29 -11.75 -7.31 9.77
C THR A 29 -12.74 -8.24 9.07
N TYR A 30 -13.71 -8.78 9.80
CA TYR A 30 -14.70 -9.73 9.28
C TYR A 30 -15.82 -9.04 8.50
N MET A 31 -16.22 -7.84 8.90
CA MET A 31 -17.32 -7.10 8.28
C MET A 31 -16.93 -6.36 6.99
N LYS A 32 -15.68 -6.48 6.53
CA LYS A 32 -15.24 -5.88 5.26
C LYS A 32 -15.87 -6.62 4.09
N VAL A 33 -16.59 -5.87 3.25
CA VAL A 33 -17.18 -6.39 2.01
C VAL A 33 -16.12 -6.43 0.93
N TYR A 34 -15.97 -7.59 0.29
CA TYR A 34 -15.07 -7.78 -0.85
C TYR A 34 -15.89 -8.17 -2.09
N LYS A 35 -15.59 -7.56 -3.22
CA LYS A 35 -16.23 -7.83 -4.51
C LYS A 35 -15.23 -8.37 -5.52
N ARG A 36 -15.74 -9.05 -6.55
CA ARG A 36 -14.92 -9.50 -7.69
C ARG A 36 -14.32 -8.27 -8.38
N GLY A 37 -13.03 -8.32 -8.70
CA GLY A 37 -12.28 -7.23 -9.31
C GLY A 37 -11.58 -6.27 -8.34
N ASP A 38 -11.90 -6.34 -7.04
CA ASP A 38 -11.22 -5.50 -6.04
C ASP A 38 -9.74 -5.85 -5.94
N ILE A 39 -8.93 -4.81 -5.71
CA ILE A 39 -7.49 -4.93 -5.50
C ILE A 39 -7.23 -5.06 -4.00
N VAL A 40 -6.60 -6.17 -3.62
CA VAL A 40 -6.34 -6.52 -2.23
C VAL A 40 -4.89 -6.85 -1.98
N ASP A 41 -4.42 -6.49 -0.79
CA ASP A 41 -3.11 -6.87 -0.30
C ASP A 41 -3.25 -8.07 0.65
N ILE A 42 -2.31 -9.00 0.56
CA ILE A 42 -2.27 -10.22 1.37
C ILE A 42 -1.29 -10.03 2.52
N LYS A 43 -1.78 -10.13 3.75
CA LYS A 43 -0.97 -10.11 4.98
C LYS A 43 -1.44 -11.22 5.90
N GLY A 44 -0.67 -12.31 5.95
CA GLY A 44 -0.96 -13.45 6.81
C GLY A 44 -0.99 -13.05 8.28
N ASN A 45 -2.01 -13.51 9.00
CA ASN A 45 -2.23 -13.25 10.41
C ASN A 45 -2.06 -14.55 11.18
N GLY A 46 -0.98 -14.71 11.96
CA GLY A 46 -0.68 -15.96 12.65
C GLY A 46 -1.68 -16.42 13.71
N ALA A 47 -2.60 -15.55 14.14
CA ALA A 47 -3.68 -15.94 15.06
C ALA A 47 -4.71 -16.89 14.41
N ILE A 48 -4.88 -16.80 13.08
CA ILE A 48 -5.76 -17.69 12.31
C ILE A 48 -4.90 -18.57 11.41
N GLN A 49 -5.03 -19.89 11.59
CA GLN A 49 -4.23 -20.86 10.85
C GLN A 49 -4.93 -21.34 9.57
N LYS A 50 -6.27 -21.35 9.58
CA LYS A 50 -7.09 -21.77 8.43
C LYS A 50 -6.98 -20.72 7.31
N GLY A 51 -6.85 -21.18 6.07
CA GLY A 51 -6.78 -20.29 4.90
C GLY A 51 -5.55 -19.37 4.88
N LEU A 52 -4.52 -19.66 5.70
CA LEU A 52 -3.29 -18.90 5.78
C LEU A 52 -2.51 -19.00 4.45
N PRO A 53 -2.10 -17.86 3.85
CA PRO A 53 -1.36 -17.89 2.60
C PRO A 53 0.05 -18.45 2.81
N HIS A 54 0.61 -19.08 1.77
CA HIS A 54 2.04 -19.44 1.76
C HIS A 54 2.90 -18.16 1.92
N LYS A 55 4.03 -18.28 2.62
CA LYS A 55 4.94 -17.15 2.92
C LYS A 55 5.33 -16.30 1.72
N PHE A 56 5.40 -16.91 0.53
CA PHE A 56 5.69 -16.21 -0.73
C PHE A 56 4.67 -15.10 -1.05
N TYR A 57 3.39 -15.32 -0.72
CA TYR A 57 2.31 -14.37 -1.03
C TYR A 57 2.14 -13.31 0.06
N HIS A 58 2.87 -13.39 1.18
CA HIS A 58 2.83 -12.34 2.18
C HIS A 58 3.39 -11.03 1.61
N GLY A 59 2.64 -9.95 1.78
CA GLY A 59 2.99 -8.63 1.23
C GLY A 59 2.76 -8.50 -0.28
N LYS A 60 2.12 -9.48 -0.93
CA LYS A 60 1.74 -9.38 -2.34
C LYS A 60 0.34 -8.81 -2.50
N THR A 61 0.15 -8.09 -3.60
CA THR A 61 -1.14 -7.52 -4.00
C THR A 61 -1.70 -8.31 -5.17
N GLY A 62 -3.00 -8.49 -5.20
CA GLY A 62 -3.70 -9.24 -6.25
C GLY A 62 -5.10 -8.72 -6.50
N ARG A 63 -5.80 -9.37 -7.43
CA ARG A 63 -7.20 -9.07 -7.76
C ARG A 63 -8.10 -10.23 -7.36
N ILE A 64 -9.26 -9.92 -6.79
CA ILE A 64 -10.24 -10.94 -6.42
C ILE A 64 -10.91 -11.49 -7.68
N PHE A 65 -10.91 -12.81 -7.84
CA PHE A 65 -11.64 -13.51 -8.91
C PHE A 65 -12.89 -14.23 -8.40
N ASN A 66 -12.87 -14.71 -7.15
CA ASN A 66 -13.98 -15.44 -6.54
C ASN A 66 -14.20 -14.98 -5.09
N VAL A 67 -15.43 -15.08 -4.61
CA VAL A 67 -15.82 -14.76 -3.23
C VAL A 67 -16.61 -15.94 -2.68
N THR A 68 -16.24 -16.41 -1.49
CA THR A 68 -16.90 -17.52 -0.78
C THR A 68 -17.30 -17.06 0.63
N PRO A 69 -18.08 -17.84 1.41
CA PRO A 69 -18.63 -17.38 2.69
C PRO A 69 -17.61 -16.86 3.71
N HIS A 70 -16.38 -17.40 3.71
CA HIS A 70 -15.34 -17.03 4.67
C HIS A 70 -14.00 -16.66 4.02
N ALA A 71 -13.90 -16.73 2.70
CA ALA A 71 -12.64 -16.56 1.99
C ALA A 71 -12.83 -15.85 0.65
N VAL A 72 -11.71 -15.39 0.12
CA VAL A 72 -11.63 -14.76 -1.20
C VAL A 72 -10.59 -15.49 -2.04
N GLY A 73 -10.94 -15.71 -3.30
CA GLY A 73 -10.03 -16.19 -4.31
C GLY A 73 -9.28 -15.00 -4.92
N VAL A 74 -7.96 -14.97 -4.79
CA VAL A 74 -7.09 -13.88 -5.28
C VAL A 74 -6.18 -14.40 -6.38
N ILE A 75 -6.10 -13.65 -7.49
CA ILE A 75 -5.09 -13.83 -8.54
C ILE A 75 -3.87 -12.98 -8.17
N VAL A 76 -2.73 -13.64 -8.00
CA VAL A 76 -1.44 -13.00 -7.67
C VAL A 76 -0.41 -13.38 -8.71
N ASN A 77 0.40 -12.41 -9.14
CA ASN A 77 1.53 -12.65 -10.02
C ASN A 77 2.71 -13.20 -9.22
N LYS A 78 3.19 -14.40 -9.59
CA LYS A 78 4.35 -15.06 -9.00
C LYS A 78 5.42 -15.26 -10.06
N GLN A 79 6.60 -14.69 -9.81
CA GLN A 79 7.78 -15.02 -10.61
C GLN A 79 8.24 -16.44 -10.29
N VAL A 80 8.42 -17.25 -11.32
CA VAL A 80 8.96 -18.61 -11.25
C VAL A 80 10.11 -18.69 -12.23
N ARG A 81 11.33 -18.63 -11.70
CA ARG A 81 12.57 -18.55 -12.48
C ARG A 81 12.51 -17.36 -13.45
N ASN A 82 12.38 -17.61 -14.74
CA ASN A 82 12.44 -16.64 -15.83
C ASN A 82 11.08 -16.02 -16.21
N ARG A 83 9.94 -16.56 -15.73
CA ARG A 83 8.61 -16.09 -16.14
C ARG A 83 7.71 -15.69 -14.98
N ILE A 84 6.81 -14.74 -15.24
CA ILE A 84 5.76 -14.35 -14.29
C ILE A 84 4.51 -15.15 -14.62
N MET A 85 4.04 -15.96 -13.66
CA MET A 85 2.82 -16.73 -13.78
C MET A 85 1.72 -16.17 -12.87
N GLN A 86 0.50 -16.13 -13.40
CA GLN A 86 -0.69 -15.87 -12.60
C GLN A 86 -1.01 -17.09 -11.74
N LYS A 87 -1.10 -16.91 -10.43
CA LYS A 87 -1.48 -17.96 -9.48
C LYS A 87 -2.79 -17.58 -8.81
N ARG A 88 -3.74 -18.51 -8.82
CA ARG A 88 -5.01 -18.41 -8.10
C ARG A 88 -4.81 -19.03 -6.71
N ILE A 89 -5.11 -18.27 -5.66
CA ILE A 89 -5.03 -18.73 -4.28
C ILE A 89 -6.33 -18.43 -3.55
N ASN A 90 -6.74 -19.32 -2.66
CA ASN A 90 -7.89 -19.10 -1.78
C ASN A 90 -7.36 -18.68 -0.41
N VAL A 91 -7.73 -17.49 0.03
CA VAL A 91 -7.22 -16.88 1.25
C VAL A 91 -8.39 -16.40 2.10
N ARG A 92 -8.30 -16.66 3.41
CA ARG A 92 -9.31 -16.24 4.38
C ARG A 92 -9.30 -14.72 4.58
N ILE A 93 -10.46 -14.15 4.92
CA ILE A 93 -10.67 -12.69 5.01
C ILE A 93 -9.73 -12.03 6.03
N GLU A 94 -9.38 -12.74 7.10
CA GLU A 94 -8.48 -12.29 8.17
C GLU A 94 -7.04 -12.02 7.69
N HIS A 95 -6.69 -12.51 6.49
CA HIS A 95 -5.37 -12.36 5.88
C HIS A 95 -5.37 -11.39 4.69
N VAL A 96 -6.49 -10.74 4.42
CA VAL A 96 -6.68 -9.88 3.26
C VAL A 96 -7.09 -8.48 3.74
N LYS A 97 -6.58 -7.46 3.07
CA LYS A 97 -7.00 -6.07 3.25
C LYS A 97 -7.19 -5.39 1.89
N HIS A 98 -8.09 -4.42 1.82
CA HIS A 98 -8.20 -3.54 0.65
C HIS A 98 -6.91 -2.74 0.44
N SER A 99 -6.52 -2.57 -0.83
CA SER A 99 -5.34 -1.77 -1.19
C SER A 99 -5.70 -0.30 -1.35
N ASN A 100 -5.02 0.58 -0.60
CA ASN A 100 -5.23 2.04 -0.66
C ASN A 100 -4.76 2.64 -2.01
N SER A 101 -3.89 1.93 -2.73
CA SER A 101 -3.41 2.35 -4.06
C SER A 101 -4.55 2.58 -5.06
N ARG A 102 -5.59 1.74 -5.00
CA ARG A 102 -6.78 1.89 -5.86
C ARG A 102 -7.69 3.01 -5.40
N LEU A 103 -7.82 3.19 -4.08
CA LEU A 103 -8.63 4.26 -3.49
C LEU A 103 -8.15 5.63 -3.95
N ASP A 104 -6.85 5.91 -3.83
CA ASP A 104 -6.25 7.18 -4.28
C ASP A 104 -6.50 7.44 -5.77
N PHE A 105 -6.30 6.41 -6.60
CA PHE A 105 -6.60 6.51 -8.03
C PHE A 105 -8.07 6.86 -8.29
N LEU A 106 -9.02 6.20 -7.64
CA LEU A 106 -10.45 6.44 -7.82
C LEU A 106 -10.86 7.84 -7.36
N ASN A 107 -10.35 8.28 -6.20
CA ASN A 107 -10.58 9.64 -5.69
C ASN A 107 -10.09 10.69 -6.68
N ARG A 108 -8.91 10.46 -7.29
CA ARG A 108 -8.37 11.35 -8.32
C ARG A 108 -9.19 11.35 -9.60
N VAL A 109 -9.69 10.19 -10.06
CA VAL A 109 -10.58 10.13 -11.23
C VAL A 109 -11.84 10.95 -10.98
N LYS A 110 -12.48 10.78 -9.80
CA LYS A 110 -13.66 11.56 -9.41
C LYS A 110 -13.36 13.06 -9.37
N LYS A 111 -12.23 13.47 -8.78
CA LYS A 111 -11.81 14.88 -8.74
C LYS A 111 -11.62 15.45 -10.16
N ILE A 112 -10.97 14.69 -11.05
CA ILE A 112 -10.75 15.11 -12.44
C ILE A 112 -12.09 15.28 -13.18
N GLU A 113 -13.03 14.37 -12.96
CA GLU A 113 -14.34 14.40 -13.61
C GLU A 113 -15.16 15.62 -13.15
N LEU A 114 -15.14 15.95 -11.86
CA LEU A 114 -15.75 17.17 -11.33
C LEU A 114 -15.15 18.43 -11.97
N LEU A 115 -13.81 18.53 -12.01
CA LEU A 115 -13.13 19.67 -12.64
C LEU A 115 -13.51 19.84 -14.12
N LYS A 116 -13.62 18.73 -14.86
CA LYS A 116 -14.07 18.74 -16.27
C LYS A 116 -15.51 19.23 -16.41
N LYS A 117 -16.39 18.81 -15.51
CA LYS A 117 -17.79 19.25 -15.50
C LYS A 117 -17.88 20.75 -15.24
N ASP A 118 -17.22 21.24 -14.17
CA ASP A 118 -17.23 22.66 -13.80
C ASP A 118 -16.66 23.55 -14.91
N ALA A 119 -15.60 23.11 -15.58
CA ALA A 119 -15.01 23.85 -16.69
C ALA A 119 -15.91 23.89 -17.93
N LYS A 120 -16.64 22.81 -18.20
CA LYS A 120 -17.63 22.77 -19.28
C LYS A 120 -18.78 23.73 -18.99
N GLU A 121 -19.26 23.78 -17.75
CA GLU A 121 -20.32 24.71 -17.33
C GLU A 121 -19.86 26.18 -17.41
N LYS A 122 -18.62 26.47 -17.05
CA LYS A 122 -18.04 27.82 -17.11
C LYS A 122 -17.50 28.22 -18.48
N ASN A 123 -17.53 27.31 -19.47
CA ASN A 123 -16.90 27.48 -20.79
C ASN A 123 -15.41 27.86 -20.73
N ILE A 124 -14.69 27.41 -19.70
CA ILE A 124 -13.25 27.66 -19.53
C ILE A 124 -12.48 26.46 -20.11
N ARG A 125 -11.46 26.75 -20.92
CA ARG A 125 -10.53 25.71 -21.39
C ARG A 125 -9.60 25.29 -20.25
N LEU A 126 -9.72 24.05 -19.78
CA LEU A 126 -8.82 23.50 -18.77
C LEU A 126 -7.41 23.33 -19.32
N ASP A 127 -6.42 23.74 -18.54
CA ASP A 127 -5.03 23.45 -18.84
C ASP A 127 -4.74 21.96 -18.57
N GLN A 128 -3.92 21.36 -19.43
CA GLN A 128 -3.51 19.97 -19.36
C GLN A 128 -2.76 19.65 -18.06
N SER A 129 -2.11 20.66 -17.46
CA SER A 129 -1.41 20.58 -16.18
C SER A 129 -2.34 20.31 -14.99
N GLN A 130 -3.61 20.71 -15.06
CA GLN A 130 -4.59 20.48 -13.99
C GLN A 130 -5.14 19.05 -14.00
N LEU A 131 -5.01 18.36 -15.14
CA LEU A 131 -5.53 16.99 -15.35
C LEU A 131 -4.44 15.92 -15.21
N LYS A 132 -3.22 16.19 -15.70
CA LYS A 132 -2.09 15.26 -15.66
C LYS A 132 -1.16 15.61 -14.50
N ARG A 133 -0.67 14.58 -13.81
CA ARG A 133 0.36 14.76 -12.77
C ARG A 133 1.68 15.14 -13.44
N LYS A 134 2.39 16.10 -12.85
CA LYS A 134 3.77 16.46 -13.21
C LYS A 134 4.70 16.07 -12.04
N PRO A 135 5.95 15.66 -12.31
CA PRO A 135 6.96 15.56 -11.26
C PRO A 135 7.21 16.95 -10.64
N GLN A 136 7.84 16.96 -9.48
CA GLN A 136 8.25 18.21 -8.84
C GLN A 136 9.28 18.90 -9.74
N GLY A 137 8.95 20.13 -10.16
CA GLY A 137 9.86 20.98 -10.92
C GLY A 137 10.90 21.67 -10.03
N PRO A 138 11.82 22.44 -10.63
CA PRO A 138 12.71 23.31 -9.86
C PRO A 138 11.89 24.28 -9.01
N ARG A 139 12.41 24.62 -7.83
CA ARG A 139 11.77 25.63 -6.97
C ARG A 139 11.67 26.94 -7.75
N PRO A 140 10.49 27.60 -7.78
CA PRO A 140 10.38 28.89 -8.42
C PRO A 140 11.24 29.91 -7.66
N ALA A 141 11.67 30.96 -8.38
CA ALA A 141 12.30 32.11 -7.75
C ALA A 141 11.33 32.71 -6.72
N HIS A 142 11.82 32.97 -5.52
CA HIS A 142 11.06 33.62 -4.47
C HIS A 142 11.98 34.57 -3.71
N PHE A 143 11.40 35.62 -3.13
CA PHE A 143 12.12 36.59 -2.34
C PHE A 143 12.11 36.19 -0.86
N ILE A 144 13.27 36.25 -0.21
CA ILE A 144 13.42 36.03 1.23
C ILE A 144 13.68 37.39 1.88
N SER A 145 12.76 37.84 2.74
CA SER A 145 12.91 39.12 3.45
C SER A 145 13.74 38.95 4.71
N THR A 146 14.62 39.92 4.97
CA THR A 146 15.45 40.01 6.19
C THR A 146 14.81 40.84 7.30
N LYS A 147 13.60 41.41 7.10
CA LYS A 147 13.01 42.40 8.00
C LYS A 147 12.79 41.91 9.45
N ASN A 148 12.69 40.60 9.67
CA ASN A 148 12.62 39.95 11.00
C ASN A 148 13.38 38.59 11.00
N ASN A 149 14.35 38.44 10.11
CA ASN A 149 15.08 37.18 9.93
C ASN A 149 16.53 37.51 9.54
N GLU A 150 17.28 37.98 10.54
CA GLU A 150 18.69 38.31 10.37
C GLU A 150 19.50 37.02 10.11
N PRO A 151 20.36 36.99 9.08
CA PRO A 151 21.23 35.83 8.84
C PRO A 151 22.14 35.57 10.04
N GLN A 152 22.04 34.38 10.62
CA GLN A 152 22.93 33.97 11.71
C GLN A 152 24.22 33.38 11.14
N THR A 153 25.36 33.98 11.51
CA THR A 153 26.68 33.40 11.23
C THR A 153 26.90 32.19 12.13
N VAL A 154 27.24 31.05 11.52
CA VAL A 154 27.55 29.80 12.23
C VAL A 154 29.02 29.44 12.04
N ASN A 155 29.70 29.03 13.12
CA ASN A 155 31.11 28.65 13.12
C ASN A 155 31.26 27.13 13.36
N PRO A 156 32.31 26.49 12.83
CA PRO A 156 32.59 25.09 13.14
C PRO A 156 32.86 24.91 14.64
N ILE A 157 32.28 23.85 15.22
CA ILE A 157 32.46 23.49 16.63
C ILE A 157 33.86 22.89 16.79
N PRO A 158 34.60 23.20 17.87
CA PRO A 158 35.87 22.56 18.16
C PRO A 158 35.70 21.05 18.41
N TYR A 159 36.76 20.27 18.17
CA TYR A 159 36.77 18.86 18.52
C TYR A 159 36.62 18.68 20.03
N GLU A 160 35.63 17.88 20.43
CA GLU A 160 35.41 17.47 21.80
C GLU A 160 35.25 15.94 21.84
N PHE A 161 35.96 15.29 22.75
CA PHE A 161 35.82 13.85 22.95
C PHE A 161 34.65 13.59 23.91
N ILE A 162 33.54 13.08 23.36
CA ILE A 162 32.34 12.70 24.13
C ILE A 162 32.29 11.18 24.21
N ALA A 163 32.44 10.63 25.43
CA ALA A 163 32.28 9.21 25.75
C ALA A 163 31.04 8.97 26.61
#